data_AF-V9GHD8-F1
#
_entry.id   AF-V9GHD8-F1
#
_cell.length_a   1.000
_cell.length_b   1.000
_cell.length_c   1.000
_cell.angle_alpha   90.00
_cell.angle_beta   90.00
_cell.angle_gamma   90.00
#
_symmetry.space_group_name_H-M   'P 1'
#
loop_
_entity.id
_entity.type
_entity.pdbx_description
1 polymer ?
#
loop_
_entity_poly.entity_id
_entity_poly.type
_entity_poly.pdbx_seq_one_letter_code
_entity_poly.pdbx_strand_id
1 'polypeptide(L)'
;MNSECGNVWGIDGGGAGDSDLAWHYHYMLNEFRRHDKLCGFVFTEFRDVTNEFNGYYRLDGTDKKFGYEDFVPGMTIADLHTPDYIVIDAPPCQTLEQGSEVTVPLLRSSYSDQYHGQSLTLAWELSYDQFGTKVVADQGKLEVTWDGYGVAPIPDLKVRMPNTDAVAVLGVRLLNADQGVVTRNFTTFDVRGGKEQAVTGAEGRTVSIPVNAFRKQNFAHMWEALQGSKVNGGGEGRFVYDVQLPSQGEQAMIRDIEICFEAGAKRLLARNIEGARHHSHGIHFMHGASADVEYNPSTYYMTDEEVHESRVSVWVDDVKIGEMVLADDPADSRGILSWHYQPVHNLLEEAGSYGYLCQAQVPGRLAAELDRKRSFQLELRAEEGGISLYGRNAGRYPLDLLVRCR
;
A
#
# COMPACT_ATOMS: atom_id res chain seq x y z
N MET A 1 -19.30 -12.67 23.54
CA MET A 1 -18.99 -13.70 22.52
C MET A 1 -17.49 -13.63 22.26
N ASN A 2 -16.81 -14.78 22.15
CA ASN A 2 -15.40 -14.81 21.75
C ASN A 2 -15.34 -15.19 20.27
N SER A 3 -14.62 -14.42 19.46
CA SER A 3 -14.46 -14.66 18.03
C SER A 3 -13.10 -15.31 17.76
N GLU A 4 -13.11 -16.51 17.19
CA GLU A 4 -11.91 -17.08 16.56
C GLU A 4 -11.72 -16.45 15.18
N CYS A 5 -10.48 -16.14 14.81
CA CYS A 5 -10.20 -15.43 13.56
C CYS A 5 -8.80 -15.72 12.99
N GLY A 6 -8.70 -15.69 11.65
CA GLY A 6 -7.49 -15.95 10.85
C GLY A 6 -7.76 -15.71 9.36
N ASN A 7 -6.73 -15.43 8.56
CA ASN A 7 -6.84 -15.06 7.14
C ASN A 7 -7.05 -16.27 6.19
N VAL A 8 -7.71 -17.33 6.66
CA VAL A 8 -7.81 -18.61 5.93
C VAL A 8 -9.15 -18.77 5.22
N TRP A 9 -10.23 -18.31 5.85
CA TRP A 9 -11.59 -18.67 5.48
C TRP A 9 -12.22 -17.61 4.58
N GLY A 10 -12.81 -18.07 3.47
CA GLY A 10 -13.53 -17.19 2.53
C GLY A 10 -12.71 -16.66 1.35
N ILE A 11 -11.46 -17.08 1.21
CA ILE A 11 -10.62 -16.80 0.04
C ILE A 11 -10.65 -18.00 -0.91
N ASP A 12 -11.01 -17.74 -2.17
CA ASP A 12 -11.05 -18.72 -3.23
C ASP A 12 -9.65 -19.22 -3.57
N GLY A 13 -9.58 -20.43 -4.14
CA GLY A 13 -8.34 -20.96 -4.67
C GLY A 13 -7.44 -21.70 -3.68
N GLY A 14 -7.91 -21.94 -2.45
CA GLY A 14 -7.21 -22.77 -1.45
C GLY A 14 -6.65 -22.00 -0.26
N GLY A 15 -7.21 -20.83 0.06
CA GLY A 15 -6.80 -19.97 1.17
C GLY A 15 -5.90 -18.80 0.74
N ALA A 16 -5.50 -17.97 1.70
CA ALA A 16 -4.64 -16.81 1.47
C ALA A 16 -3.21 -17.15 1.00
N GLY A 17 -2.72 -18.36 1.29
CA GLY A 17 -1.30 -18.68 1.11
C GLY A 17 -0.41 -17.81 1.99
N ASP A 18 0.83 -17.56 1.58
CA ASP A 18 1.71 -16.58 2.24
C ASP A 18 1.44 -15.19 1.64
N SER A 19 0.31 -14.60 2.01
CA SER A 19 -0.08 -13.24 1.65
C SER A 19 0.00 -12.30 2.84
N ASP A 20 0.02 -10.99 2.58
CA ASP A 20 -0.15 -9.98 3.62
C ASP A 20 -1.38 -10.25 4.51
N LEU A 21 -1.17 -10.23 5.83
CA LEU A 21 -2.23 -10.29 6.84
C LEU A 21 -2.45 -8.96 7.57
N ALA A 22 -1.52 -7.99 7.45
CA ALA A 22 -1.54 -6.74 8.19
C ALA A 22 -2.81 -5.93 7.92
N TRP A 23 -3.21 -5.79 6.66
CA TRP A 23 -4.43 -5.06 6.31
C TRP A 23 -5.69 -5.67 6.92
N HIS A 24 -5.91 -6.97 6.72
CA HIS A 24 -7.06 -7.67 7.27
C HIS A 24 -7.06 -7.65 8.79
N TYR A 25 -5.89 -7.85 9.40
CA TYR A 25 -5.75 -7.87 10.84
C TYR A 25 -6.09 -6.53 11.48
N HIS A 26 -5.57 -5.43 10.93
CA HIS A 26 -5.92 -4.08 11.37
C HIS A 26 -7.42 -3.81 11.28
N TYR A 27 -8.03 -4.09 10.12
CA TYR A 27 -9.46 -3.86 9.91
C TYR A 27 -10.33 -4.73 10.83
N MET A 28 -10.00 -6.01 10.95
CA MET A 28 -10.69 -6.96 11.81
C MET A 28 -10.67 -6.54 13.28
N LEU A 29 -9.51 -6.15 13.80
CA LEU A 29 -9.36 -5.68 15.18
C LEU A 29 -10.19 -4.43 15.42
N ASN A 30 -10.19 -3.51 14.47
CA ASN A 30 -11.00 -2.31 14.56
C ASN A 30 -12.51 -2.64 14.59
N GLU A 31 -12.99 -3.55 13.75
CA GLU A 31 -14.39 -4.02 13.76
C GLU A 31 -14.75 -4.76 15.05
N PHE A 32 -13.86 -5.61 15.58
CA PHE A 32 -14.12 -6.30 16.85
C PHE A 32 -14.21 -5.31 18.01
N ARG A 33 -13.31 -4.32 18.05
CA ARG A 33 -13.26 -3.31 19.10
C ARG A 33 -14.42 -2.31 19.04
N ARG A 34 -15.12 -2.24 17.90
CA ARG A 34 -16.33 -1.42 17.70
C ARG A 34 -17.56 -1.96 18.44
N HIS A 35 -17.60 -3.26 18.76
CA HIS A 35 -18.80 -3.91 19.26
C HIS A 35 -18.65 -4.43 20.68
N ASP A 36 -19.31 -3.78 21.64
CA ASP A 36 -19.24 -4.14 23.07
C ASP A 36 -19.72 -5.58 23.40
N LYS A 37 -20.50 -6.19 22.49
CA LYS A 37 -20.96 -7.59 22.62
C LYS A 37 -19.87 -8.63 22.27
N LEU A 38 -18.81 -8.20 21.57
CA LEU A 38 -17.62 -9.00 21.30
C LEU A 38 -16.66 -8.80 22.47
N CYS A 39 -16.69 -9.76 23.41
CA CYS A 39 -16.01 -9.62 24.71
C CYS A 39 -14.57 -10.16 24.68
N GLY A 40 -14.07 -10.50 23.49
CA GLY A 40 -12.75 -11.07 23.27
C GLY A 40 -12.62 -11.68 21.88
N PHE A 41 -11.39 -11.86 21.45
CA PHE A 41 -11.05 -12.59 20.24
C PHE A 41 -9.87 -13.52 20.52
N VAL A 42 -9.79 -14.60 19.77
CA VAL A 42 -8.64 -15.50 19.74
C VAL A 42 -8.14 -15.49 18.30
N PHE A 43 -6.94 -14.94 18.12
CA PHE A 43 -6.23 -15.09 16.86
C PHE A 43 -5.59 -16.47 16.83
N THR A 44 -5.84 -17.22 15.76
CA THR A 44 -5.56 -18.66 15.74
C THR A 44 -4.08 -19.00 15.81
N GLU A 45 -3.19 -18.07 15.45
CA GLU A 45 -1.77 -18.36 15.23
C GLU A 45 -0.87 -17.24 15.77
N PHE A 46 -0.02 -17.56 16.74
CA PHE A 46 1.06 -16.64 17.15
C PHE A 46 2.23 -16.69 16.16
N ARG A 47 2.53 -17.87 15.62
CA ARG A 47 3.51 -18.12 14.57
C ARG A 47 2.84 -18.84 13.41
N ASP A 48 3.40 -18.69 12.22
CA ASP A 48 3.00 -19.51 11.07
C ASP A 48 3.07 -21.00 11.42
N VAL A 49 2.21 -21.77 10.78
CA VAL A 49 2.23 -23.23 10.80
C VAL A 49 2.48 -23.74 9.38
N THR A 50 2.75 -25.03 9.22
CA THR A 50 3.24 -25.61 7.96
C THR A 50 2.33 -25.41 6.74
N ASN A 51 1.06 -25.07 6.96
CA ASN A 51 0.01 -24.98 5.95
C ASN A 51 -0.79 -23.66 6.01
N GLU A 52 -0.50 -22.80 6.98
CA GLU A 52 -1.20 -21.52 7.20
C GLU A 52 -0.18 -20.48 7.67
N PHE A 53 -0.16 -19.32 6.99
CA PHE A 53 0.88 -18.31 7.12
C PHE A 53 0.34 -17.04 7.77
N ASN A 54 -0.56 -17.18 8.76
CA ASN A 54 -1.24 -16.05 9.39
C ASN A 54 -0.59 -15.60 10.70
N GLY A 55 0.51 -16.22 11.15
CA GLY A 55 1.14 -15.87 12.41
C GLY A 55 1.68 -14.44 12.44
N TYR A 56 1.86 -13.87 13.63
CA TYR A 56 2.59 -12.61 13.81
C TYR A 56 4.07 -12.76 13.47
N TYR A 57 4.60 -13.97 13.64
CA TYR A 57 5.96 -14.35 13.32
C TYR A 57 5.94 -15.50 12.30
N ARG A 58 7.06 -15.66 11.58
CA ARG A 58 7.30 -16.84 10.76
C ARG A 58 7.35 -18.12 11.61
N LEU A 59 7.32 -19.28 10.94
CA LEU A 59 7.32 -20.59 11.59
C LEU A 59 8.55 -20.78 12.50
N ASP A 60 9.70 -20.30 12.05
CA ASP A 60 10.97 -20.32 12.80
C ASP A 60 11.05 -19.24 13.90
N GLY A 61 10.13 -18.28 13.88
CA GLY A 61 10.02 -17.18 14.84
C GLY A 61 10.68 -15.89 14.40
N THR A 62 11.13 -15.76 13.15
CA THR A 62 11.58 -14.48 12.58
C THR A 62 10.41 -13.50 12.39
N ASP A 63 10.73 -12.21 12.35
CA ASP A 63 9.73 -11.14 12.36
C ASP A 63 9.04 -11.00 11.00
N LYS A 64 7.72 -10.78 11.02
CA LYS A 64 6.99 -10.21 9.89
C LYS A 64 6.87 -8.69 10.05
N LYS A 65 6.86 -7.97 8.94
CA LYS A 65 6.71 -6.51 8.92
C LYS A 65 5.29 -6.13 8.52
N PHE A 66 4.61 -5.44 9.42
CA PHE A 66 3.21 -5.03 9.22
C PHE A 66 3.09 -3.67 8.55
N GLY A 67 4.10 -2.80 8.68
CA GLY A 67 4.16 -1.50 8.01
C GLY A 67 3.37 -0.37 8.69
N TYR A 68 2.76 -0.61 9.86
CA TYR A 68 1.94 0.39 10.56
C TYR A 68 2.74 1.63 11.00
N GLU A 69 4.03 1.46 11.27
CA GLU A 69 4.95 2.50 11.69
C GLU A 69 5.14 3.61 10.64
N ASP A 70 4.93 3.29 9.35
CA ASP A 70 4.98 4.26 8.25
C ASP A 70 3.76 5.21 8.28
N PHE A 71 2.64 4.77 8.88
CA PHE A 71 1.41 5.55 9.00
C PHE A 71 1.38 6.37 10.28
N VAL A 72 1.70 5.73 11.41
CA VAL A 72 1.78 6.40 12.71
C VAL A 72 3.11 6.02 13.37
N PRO A 73 4.04 6.98 13.54
CA PRO A 73 5.36 6.69 14.08
C PRO A 73 5.32 5.92 15.40
N GLY A 74 5.99 4.77 15.41
CA GLY A 74 6.09 3.85 16.55
C GLY A 74 4.85 2.97 16.77
N MET A 75 3.91 2.92 15.82
CA MET A 75 2.81 1.95 15.84
C MET A 75 3.31 0.56 15.51
N THR A 76 2.80 -0.41 16.25
CA THR A 76 3.11 -1.84 16.12
C THR A 76 1.82 -2.64 16.27
N ILE A 77 1.88 -3.97 16.08
CA ILE A 77 0.76 -4.85 16.44
C ILE A 77 0.30 -4.64 17.90
N ALA A 78 1.22 -4.34 18.82
CA ALA A 78 0.87 -4.20 20.23
C ALA A 78 -0.16 -3.08 20.47
N ASP A 79 -0.17 -2.02 19.65
CA ASP A 79 -1.17 -0.95 19.73
C ASP A 79 -2.60 -1.47 19.46
N LEU A 80 -2.76 -2.51 18.62
CA LEU A 80 -4.05 -3.15 18.34
C LEU A 80 -4.56 -4.00 19.53
N HIS A 81 -3.65 -4.38 20.44
CA HIS A 81 -3.94 -5.19 21.62
C HIS A 81 -4.01 -4.40 22.92
N THR A 82 -3.90 -3.07 22.87
CA THR A 82 -3.98 -2.25 24.09
C THR A 82 -5.36 -2.39 24.74
N PRO A 83 -5.45 -2.46 26.08
CA PRO A 83 -6.73 -2.54 26.78
C PRO A 83 -7.66 -1.35 26.48
N ASP A 84 -7.05 -0.19 26.28
CA ASP A 84 -7.70 1.05 25.87
C ASP A 84 -7.32 1.38 24.42
N TYR A 85 -8.33 1.50 23.56
CA TYR A 85 -8.15 1.65 22.12
C TYR A 85 -9.08 2.73 21.55
N ILE A 86 -8.64 3.38 20.48
CA ILE A 86 -9.44 4.30 19.70
C ILE A 86 -9.89 3.58 18.44
N VAL A 87 -11.19 3.31 18.36
CA VAL A 87 -11.82 2.74 17.17
C VAL A 87 -12.10 3.88 16.20
N ILE A 88 -11.69 3.68 14.95
CA ILE A 88 -12.06 4.56 13.84
C ILE A 88 -13.20 3.86 13.10
N ASP A 89 -14.43 4.34 13.22
CA ASP A 89 -15.59 3.72 12.57
C ASP A 89 -15.68 4.12 11.10
N ALA A 90 -14.74 3.58 10.31
CA ALA A 90 -14.61 3.81 8.89
C ALA A 90 -13.95 2.60 8.20
N PRO A 91 -14.19 2.40 6.90
CA PRO A 91 -13.41 1.48 6.08
C PRO A 91 -11.89 1.77 6.18
N PRO A 92 -11.02 0.76 5.95
CA PRO A 92 -9.58 0.93 6.02
C PRO A 92 -9.03 1.91 4.97
N CYS A 93 -9.70 1.99 3.80
CA CYS A 93 -9.51 3.04 2.81
C CYS A 93 -10.84 3.45 2.16
N GLN A 94 -10.95 4.72 1.79
CA GLN A 94 -12.09 5.27 1.04
C GLN A 94 -11.59 6.14 -0.11
N THR A 95 -12.25 6.09 -1.27
CA THR A 95 -12.00 7.05 -2.35
C THR A 95 -12.81 8.32 -2.14
N LEU A 96 -12.13 9.47 -2.13
CA LEU A 96 -12.73 10.78 -1.89
C LEU A 96 -12.28 11.79 -2.94
N GLU A 97 -13.08 12.84 -3.13
CA GLU A 97 -12.71 13.95 -4.00
C GLU A 97 -11.69 14.87 -3.31
N GLN A 98 -10.78 15.45 -4.09
CA GLN A 98 -9.87 16.50 -3.64
C GLN A 98 -10.61 17.63 -2.92
N GLY A 99 -10.06 18.09 -1.80
CA GLY A 99 -10.62 19.21 -1.04
C GLY A 99 -11.93 18.93 -0.31
N SER A 100 -12.48 17.72 -0.40
CA SER A 100 -13.71 17.32 0.30
C SER A 100 -13.52 17.29 1.81
N GLU A 101 -14.59 17.59 2.55
CA GLU A 101 -14.62 17.46 4.01
C GLU A 101 -15.29 16.14 4.40
N VAL A 102 -14.65 15.39 5.29
CA VAL A 102 -15.16 14.11 5.80
C VAL A 102 -15.24 14.15 7.32
N THR A 103 -16.33 13.59 7.84
CA THR A 103 -16.50 13.32 9.27
C THR A 103 -16.14 11.87 9.53
N VAL A 104 -15.16 11.64 10.40
CA VAL A 104 -14.66 10.32 10.78
C VAL A 104 -15.15 10.03 12.20
N PRO A 105 -16.14 9.13 12.37
CA PRO A 105 -16.66 8.80 13.67
C PRO A 105 -15.64 8.00 14.48
N LEU A 106 -15.55 8.30 15.77
CA LEU A 106 -14.59 7.67 16.67
C LEU A 106 -15.29 7.10 17.90
N LEU A 107 -14.81 5.94 18.36
CA LEU A 107 -15.28 5.33 19.61
C LEU A 107 -14.11 5.11 20.55
N ARG A 108 -14.34 5.34 21.84
CA ARG A 108 -13.49 4.76 22.88
C ARG A 108 -13.85 3.30 23.06
N SER A 109 -12.86 2.43 23.21
CA SER A 109 -13.04 1.01 23.50
C SER A 109 -12.12 0.65 24.67
N SER A 110 -12.69 0.56 25.88
CA SER A 110 -11.95 0.47 27.14
C SER A 110 -12.26 -0.82 27.90
N TYR A 111 -11.23 -1.63 28.14
CA TYR A 111 -11.31 -2.87 28.93
C TYR A 111 -10.30 -2.91 30.09
N SER A 112 -9.85 -1.74 30.53
CA SER A 112 -9.06 -1.55 31.75
C SER A 112 -9.55 -0.31 32.50
N ASP A 113 -9.48 -0.32 33.83
CA ASP A 113 -9.77 0.84 34.68
C ASP A 113 -8.59 1.80 34.87
N GLN A 114 -7.43 1.51 34.26
CA GLN A 114 -6.20 2.27 34.43
C GLN A 114 -6.37 3.79 34.22
N TYR A 115 -7.23 4.18 33.27
CA TYR A 115 -7.46 5.58 32.91
C TYR A 115 -8.87 6.10 33.25
N HIS A 116 -9.69 5.32 33.97
CA HIS A 116 -11.07 5.73 34.28
C HIS A 116 -11.11 6.98 35.16
N GLY A 117 -12.01 7.90 34.83
CA GLY A 117 -12.16 9.20 35.47
C GLY A 117 -11.09 10.24 35.08
N GLN A 118 -10.18 9.90 34.15
CA GLN A 118 -9.15 10.82 33.65
C GLN A 118 -9.59 11.48 32.34
N SER A 119 -9.00 12.65 32.05
CA SER A 119 -9.05 13.25 30.71
C SER A 119 -7.79 12.82 29.97
N LEU A 120 -7.97 12.17 28.82
CA LEU A 120 -6.89 11.79 27.92
C LEU A 120 -6.88 12.73 26.71
N THR A 121 -5.73 12.84 26.04
CA THR A 121 -5.62 13.65 24.84
C THR A 121 -5.60 12.76 23.59
N LEU A 122 -6.56 12.93 22.69
CA LEU A 122 -6.50 12.37 21.34
C LEU A 122 -5.76 13.36 20.44
N ALA A 123 -4.56 13.00 20.00
CA ALA A 123 -3.79 13.73 19.00
C ALA A 123 -3.95 13.08 17.63
N TRP A 124 -4.19 13.86 16.58
CA TRP A 124 -4.39 13.36 15.23
C TRP A 124 -3.58 14.16 14.20
N GLU A 125 -3.25 13.52 13.09
CA GLU A 125 -2.51 14.09 11.97
C GLU A 125 -3.06 13.51 10.66
N LEU A 126 -3.43 14.38 9.71
CA LEU A 126 -3.71 14.02 8.34
C LEU A 126 -2.47 14.33 7.50
N SER A 127 -1.87 13.31 6.89
CA SER A 127 -0.66 13.47 6.08
C SER A 127 -0.72 12.66 4.80
N TYR A 128 0.12 12.99 3.83
CA TYR A 128 0.26 12.22 2.59
C TYR A 128 1.71 12.31 2.09
N ASP A 129 2.10 11.39 1.22
CA ASP A 129 3.37 11.45 0.52
C ASP A 129 3.23 12.29 -0.76
N GLN A 130 4.10 13.27 -0.91
CA GLN A 130 4.27 14.03 -2.14
C GLN A 130 5.67 13.77 -2.70
N PHE A 131 5.77 12.75 -3.57
CA PHE A 131 7.01 12.38 -4.26
C PHE A 131 8.18 12.10 -3.29
N GLY A 132 7.95 11.27 -2.28
CA GLY A 132 8.92 10.87 -1.27
C GLY A 132 9.05 11.84 -0.10
N THR A 133 8.28 12.94 -0.13
CA THR A 133 8.24 13.92 0.96
C THR A 133 6.91 13.83 1.70
N LYS A 134 6.95 13.53 3.00
CA LYS A 134 5.75 13.59 3.85
C LYS A 134 5.25 15.04 3.99
N VAL A 135 3.99 15.27 3.65
CA VAL A 135 3.29 16.54 3.83
C VAL A 135 2.19 16.36 4.87
N VAL A 136 2.20 17.19 5.91
CA VAL A 136 1.11 17.26 6.89
C VAL A 136 0.07 18.25 6.38
N ALA A 137 -1.10 17.74 6.02
CA ALA A 137 -2.21 18.54 5.52
C ALA A 137 -2.95 19.26 6.65
N ASP A 138 -3.13 18.56 7.78
CA ASP A 138 -3.79 19.10 8.97
C ASP A 138 -3.40 18.26 10.21
N GLN A 139 -3.56 18.82 11.40
CA GLN A 139 -3.31 18.13 12.66
C GLN A 139 -4.02 18.82 13.82
N GLY A 140 -4.31 18.08 14.88
CA GLY A 140 -4.98 18.64 16.04
C GLY A 140 -4.91 17.77 17.28
N LYS A 141 -5.52 18.30 18.34
CA LYS A 141 -5.70 17.63 19.62
C LYS A 141 -7.10 17.88 20.12
N LEU A 142 -7.69 16.89 20.77
CA LEU A 142 -8.93 17.05 21.52
C LEU A 142 -8.86 16.25 22.82
N GLU A 143 -9.49 16.79 23.86
CA GLU A 143 -9.61 16.11 25.14
C GLU A 143 -10.78 15.13 25.08
N VAL A 144 -10.54 13.91 25.55
CA VAL A 144 -11.55 12.86 25.68
C VAL A 144 -11.65 12.41 27.12
N THR A 145 -12.87 12.46 27.66
CA THR A 145 -13.16 11.83 28.94
C THR A 145 -13.07 10.32 28.79
N TRP A 146 -12.23 9.69 29.61
CA TRP A 146 -12.07 8.25 29.61
C TRP A 146 -12.66 7.67 30.88
N ASP A 147 -13.85 7.08 30.79
CA ASP A 147 -14.56 6.57 31.97
C ASP A 147 -15.44 5.36 31.66
N GLY A 148 -15.38 4.35 32.51
CA GLY A 148 -16.19 3.14 32.40
C GLY A 148 -15.75 2.18 31.29
N TYR A 149 -16.15 0.93 31.46
CA TYR A 149 -15.85 -0.17 30.55
C TYR A 149 -16.71 -0.13 29.28
N GLY A 150 -16.20 -0.77 28.24
CA GLY A 150 -16.91 -1.03 26.99
C GLY A 150 -16.67 0.03 25.92
N VAL A 151 -17.62 0.10 24.98
CA VAL A 151 -17.52 0.94 23.78
C VAL A 151 -18.50 2.11 23.87
N ALA A 152 -18.02 3.33 23.63
CA ALA A 152 -18.87 4.52 23.57
C ALA A 152 -18.33 5.53 22.54
N PRO A 153 -19.20 6.35 21.93
CA PRO A 153 -18.76 7.41 21.04
C PRO A 153 -17.94 8.47 21.77
N ILE A 154 -16.93 9.00 21.08
CA ILE A 154 -16.18 10.21 21.43
C ILE A 154 -16.37 11.24 20.30
N PRO A 155 -15.93 12.51 20.44
CA PRO A 155 -16.11 13.49 19.39
C PRO A 155 -15.51 13.04 18.05
N ASP A 156 -16.29 13.15 16.98
CA ASP A 156 -15.86 12.85 15.61
C ASP A 156 -14.75 13.80 15.16
N LEU A 157 -13.88 13.32 14.26
CA LEU A 157 -12.92 14.17 13.57
C LEU A 157 -13.51 14.69 12.27
N LYS A 158 -13.43 16.01 12.05
CA LYS A 158 -13.72 16.61 10.75
C LYS A 158 -12.42 16.99 10.09
N VAL A 159 -12.14 16.37 8.95
CA VAL A 159 -10.88 16.56 8.22
C VAL A 159 -11.17 16.93 6.78
N ARG A 160 -10.32 17.80 6.22
CA ARG A 160 -10.41 18.20 4.83
C ARG A 160 -9.32 17.52 4.02
N MET A 161 -9.71 16.81 2.97
CA MET A 161 -8.79 16.13 2.08
C MET A 161 -7.88 17.12 1.34
N PRO A 162 -6.63 16.73 1.02
CA PRO A 162 -5.73 17.55 0.21
C PRO A 162 -6.35 17.93 -1.15
N ASN A 163 -5.93 19.08 -1.69
CA ASN A 163 -6.32 19.55 -3.03
C ASN A 163 -5.40 18.98 -4.12
N THR A 164 -4.91 17.76 -3.92
CA THR A 164 -4.05 17.04 -4.88
C THR A 164 -4.33 15.56 -4.79
N ASP A 165 -3.99 14.82 -5.84
CA ASP A 165 -4.07 13.36 -5.82
C ASP A 165 -3.10 12.83 -4.78
N ALA A 166 -3.62 12.05 -3.83
CA ALA A 166 -2.87 11.64 -2.66
C ALA A 166 -3.47 10.36 -2.06
N VAL A 167 -2.62 9.50 -1.52
CA VAL A 167 -3.03 8.56 -0.49
C VAL A 167 -2.83 9.27 0.84
N ALA A 168 -3.93 9.78 1.40
CA ALA A 168 -3.91 10.49 2.68
C ALA A 168 -4.11 9.51 3.83
N VAL A 169 -3.35 9.70 4.90
CA VAL A 169 -3.34 8.88 6.11
C VAL A 169 -3.78 9.76 7.26
N LEU A 170 -4.91 9.40 7.90
CA LEU A 170 -5.35 9.98 9.16
C LEU A 170 -4.85 9.09 10.30
N GLY A 171 -3.76 9.49 10.92
CA GLY A 171 -3.19 8.83 12.09
C GLY A 171 -3.74 9.44 13.38
N VAL A 172 -4.06 8.60 14.36
CA VAL A 172 -4.50 9.03 15.71
C VAL A 172 -3.64 8.38 16.78
N ARG A 173 -3.45 9.11 17.88
CA ARG A 173 -2.71 8.69 19.08
C ARG A 173 -3.51 9.10 20.31
N LEU A 174 -3.79 8.13 21.18
CA LEU A 174 -4.33 8.43 22.50
C LEU A 174 -3.18 8.61 23.48
N LEU A 175 -3.14 9.74 24.18
CA LEU A 175 -2.08 10.11 25.10
C LEU A 175 -2.64 10.21 26.52
N ASN A 176 -1.87 9.71 27.49
CA ASN A 176 -2.19 9.90 28.90
C ASN A 176 -1.76 11.28 29.42
N ALA A 177 -2.04 11.56 30.70
CA ALA A 177 -1.71 12.84 31.34
C ALA A 177 -0.22 13.17 31.28
N ASP A 178 0.65 12.16 31.28
CA ASP A 178 2.12 12.30 31.19
C ASP A 178 2.62 12.39 29.72
N GLN A 179 1.71 12.53 28.75
CA GLN A 179 1.98 12.49 27.31
C GLN A 179 2.57 11.15 26.81
N GLY A 180 2.45 10.08 27.59
CA GLY A 180 2.74 8.72 27.18
C GLY A 180 1.69 8.19 26.21
N VAL A 181 2.11 7.47 25.18
CA VAL A 181 1.18 6.90 24.18
C VAL A 181 0.50 5.67 24.76
N VAL A 182 -0.83 5.71 24.81
CA VAL A 182 -1.69 4.60 25.23
C VAL A 182 -1.94 3.64 24.07
N THR A 183 -2.30 4.19 22.90
CA THR A 183 -2.56 3.42 21.67
C THR A 183 -2.41 4.31 20.44
N ARG A 184 -2.30 3.68 19.27
CA ARG A 184 -2.23 4.30 17.94
C ARG A 184 -3.18 3.56 17.00
N ASN A 185 -3.78 4.30 16.09
CA ASN A 185 -4.61 3.75 15.02
C ASN A 185 -4.58 4.67 13.81
N PHE A 186 -5.01 4.19 12.64
CA PHE A 186 -5.12 5.00 11.44
C PHE A 186 -6.26 4.53 10.52
N THR A 187 -6.64 5.40 9.60
CA THR A 187 -7.42 5.06 8.39
C THR A 187 -6.82 5.84 7.22
N THR A 188 -7.16 5.43 6.00
CA THR A 188 -6.56 5.99 4.78
C THR A 188 -7.62 6.45 3.79
N PHE A 189 -7.22 7.31 2.87
CA PHE A 189 -8.09 7.87 1.84
C PHE A 189 -7.34 7.95 0.52
N ASP A 190 -7.90 7.39 -0.55
CA ASP A 190 -7.46 7.68 -1.92
C ASP A 190 -8.17 8.95 -2.41
N VAL A 191 -7.44 10.05 -2.39
CA VAL A 191 -7.93 11.37 -2.76
C VAL A 191 -7.69 11.61 -4.24
N ARG A 192 -8.74 11.98 -4.97
CA ARG A 192 -8.72 12.10 -6.43
C ARG A 192 -9.31 13.41 -6.92
N GLY A 193 -8.66 14.02 -7.89
CA GLY A 193 -9.21 15.13 -8.66
C GLY A 193 -10.19 14.61 -9.71
N GLY A 194 -11.25 15.36 -9.98
CA GLY A 194 -12.15 15.06 -11.09
C GLY A 194 -11.46 15.24 -12.45
N LYS A 195 -11.53 14.20 -13.31
CA LYS A 195 -11.03 14.06 -14.71
C LYS A 195 -9.64 14.61 -15.00
N GLU A 196 -8.71 13.72 -15.36
CA GLU A 196 -7.48 13.89 -16.16
C GLU A 196 -7.20 15.33 -16.64
N GLN A 197 -6.94 16.24 -15.72
CA GLN A 197 -6.31 17.49 -16.05
C GLN A 197 -4.83 17.22 -15.88
N ALA A 198 -4.07 17.35 -16.97
CA ALA A 198 -2.64 17.60 -16.86
C ALA A 198 -2.48 18.64 -15.75
N VAL A 199 -1.93 18.23 -14.59
CA VAL A 199 -1.88 19.11 -13.42
C VAL A 199 -0.97 20.26 -13.82
N THR A 200 -1.58 21.39 -14.17
CA THR A 200 -0.93 22.65 -14.46
C THR A 200 -0.57 23.28 -13.12
N GLY A 201 0.50 22.77 -12.51
CA GLY A 201 1.13 23.46 -11.40
C GLY A 201 1.83 24.72 -11.91
N ALA A 202 2.12 25.65 -11.00
CA ALA A 202 2.97 26.82 -11.29
C ALA A 202 4.40 26.45 -11.75
N GLU A 203 4.74 25.15 -11.82
CA GLU A 203 6.09 24.60 -12.01
C GLU A 203 6.25 23.67 -13.24
N GLY A 204 5.23 23.47 -14.09
CA GLY A 204 5.34 22.62 -15.29
C GLY A 204 4.09 21.82 -15.63
N ARG A 205 4.17 20.98 -16.68
CA ARG A 205 3.12 20.02 -17.07
C ARG A 205 3.58 18.59 -16.81
N THR A 206 2.65 17.74 -16.38
CA THR A 206 2.89 16.31 -16.18
C THR A 206 2.13 15.49 -17.22
N VAL A 207 2.82 14.57 -17.87
CA VAL A 207 2.22 13.51 -18.70
C VAL A 207 2.10 12.25 -17.84
N SER A 208 0.91 11.69 -17.74
CA SER A 208 0.66 10.40 -17.07
C SER A 208 0.50 9.31 -18.12
N ILE A 209 1.16 8.16 -17.91
CA ILE A 209 1.13 7.03 -18.84
C ILE A 209 0.79 5.78 -18.03
N PRO A 210 -0.39 5.15 -18.24
CA PRO A 210 -0.76 3.92 -17.55
C PRO A 210 0.35 2.86 -17.68
N VAL A 211 0.63 2.15 -16.60
CA VAL A 211 1.73 1.17 -16.57
C VAL A 211 1.55 0.04 -17.57
N ASN A 212 0.31 -0.32 -17.92
CA ASN A 212 0.00 -1.31 -18.96
C ASN A 212 -0.06 -0.75 -20.39
N ALA A 213 0.19 0.54 -20.60
CA ALA A 213 0.23 1.16 -21.92
C ALA A 213 1.57 0.95 -22.65
N PHE A 214 2.42 0.02 -22.20
CA PHE A 214 3.66 -0.30 -22.89
C PHE A 214 3.37 -0.82 -24.30
N ARG A 215 4.19 -0.39 -25.27
CA ARG A 215 4.07 -0.82 -26.66
C ARG A 215 4.73 -2.17 -26.91
N LYS A 216 5.84 -2.44 -26.23
CA LYS A 216 6.61 -3.68 -26.38
C LYS A 216 7.17 -4.12 -25.03
N GLN A 217 7.33 -5.43 -24.91
CA GLN A 217 8.07 -6.06 -23.81
C GLN A 217 8.81 -7.30 -24.33
N ASN A 218 9.82 -7.77 -23.61
CA ASN A 218 10.57 -9.00 -23.95
C ASN A 218 10.86 -9.92 -22.75
N PHE A 219 10.18 -9.75 -21.63
CA PHE A 219 10.26 -10.68 -20.50
C PHE A 219 9.77 -12.06 -20.93
N ALA A 220 10.47 -13.11 -20.47
CA ALA A 220 10.03 -14.49 -20.69
C ALA A 220 8.70 -14.79 -19.98
N HIS A 221 8.50 -14.19 -18.81
CA HIS A 221 7.28 -14.28 -18.02
C HIS A 221 6.75 -12.86 -17.76
N MET A 222 5.57 -12.54 -18.31
CA MET A 222 4.92 -11.24 -18.16
C MET A 222 3.43 -11.42 -17.92
N TRP A 223 2.88 -10.67 -16.97
CA TRP A 223 1.44 -10.64 -16.71
C TRP A 223 1.01 -9.28 -16.14
N GLU A 224 -0.28 -8.98 -16.31
CA GLU A 224 -0.94 -7.85 -15.67
C GLU A 224 -1.73 -8.33 -14.45
N ALA A 225 -1.89 -7.46 -13.46
CA ALA A 225 -2.68 -7.67 -12.26
C ALA A 225 -3.46 -6.39 -11.94
N LEU A 226 -4.44 -6.46 -11.03
CA LEU A 226 -5.20 -5.32 -10.52
C LEU A 226 -5.86 -4.53 -11.66
N GLN A 227 -6.52 -5.27 -12.57
CA GLN A 227 -7.19 -4.71 -13.76
C GLN A 227 -6.25 -3.88 -14.66
N GLY A 228 -4.98 -4.29 -14.78
CA GLY A 228 -3.97 -3.59 -15.57
C GLY A 228 -3.30 -2.43 -14.85
N SER A 229 -3.66 -2.18 -13.58
CA SER A 229 -3.02 -1.17 -12.74
C SER A 229 -1.67 -1.64 -12.20
N LYS A 230 -1.32 -2.91 -12.40
CA LYS A 230 0.02 -3.44 -12.12
C LYS A 230 0.48 -4.31 -13.27
N VAL A 231 1.74 -4.17 -13.66
CA VAL A 231 2.38 -5.03 -14.67
C VAL A 231 3.66 -5.64 -14.11
N ASN A 232 3.84 -6.93 -14.37
CA ASN A 232 4.92 -7.73 -13.81
C ASN A 232 5.77 -8.29 -14.95
N GLY A 233 7.09 -8.16 -14.84
CA GLY A 233 8.08 -8.80 -15.70
C GLY A 233 9.05 -9.61 -14.87
N GLY A 234 9.08 -10.93 -15.06
CA GLY A 234 9.93 -11.84 -14.29
C GLY A 234 11.32 -12.02 -14.91
N GLY A 235 12.36 -11.93 -14.08
CA GLY A 235 13.75 -12.09 -14.52
C GLY A 235 14.25 -10.89 -15.33
N GLU A 236 15.02 -11.15 -16.38
CA GLU A 236 15.57 -10.10 -17.24
C GLU A 236 14.58 -9.69 -18.33
N GLY A 237 14.52 -8.39 -18.63
CA GLY A 237 13.69 -7.89 -19.71
C GLY A 237 13.43 -6.39 -19.62
N ARG A 238 12.48 -5.91 -20.42
CA ARG A 238 12.11 -4.49 -20.46
C ARG A 238 10.67 -4.26 -20.85
N PHE A 239 10.13 -3.14 -20.40
CA PHE A 239 8.94 -2.50 -20.94
C PHE A 239 9.35 -1.25 -21.74
N VAL A 240 8.71 -1.04 -22.89
CA VAL A 240 8.97 0.10 -23.79
C VAL A 240 7.71 0.91 -23.99
N TYR A 241 7.77 2.21 -23.70
CA TYR A 241 6.68 3.17 -23.83
C TYR A 241 7.02 4.20 -24.90
N ASP A 242 6.05 4.55 -25.75
CA ASP A 242 6.15 5.71 -26.61
C ASP A 242 5.58 6.92 -25.84
N VAL A 243 6.42 7.90 -25.52
CA VAL A 243 6.05 9.07 -24.74
C VAL A 243 5.81 10.26 -25.67
N GLN A 244 4.65 10.89 -25.53
CA GLN A 244 4.32 12.14 -26.19
C GLN A 244 4.41 13.30 -25.18
N LEU A 245 5.31 14.25 -25.44
CA LEU A 245 5.45 15.44 -24.61
C LEU A 245 4.45 16.53 -25.02
N PRO A 246 4.16 17.50 -24.11
CA PRO A 246 3.33 18.66 -24.45
C PRO A 246 3.83 19.37 -25.70
N SER A 247 2.91 19.75 -26.58
CA SER A 247 3.23 20.50 -27.79
C SER A 247 3.79 21.90 -27.49
N GLN A 248 4.41 22.56 -28.46
CA GLN A 248 4.90 23.94 -28.30
C GLN A 248 3.78 24.93 -27.96
N GLY A 249 2.55 24.68 -28.40
CA GLY A 249 1.39 25.51 -28.04
C GLY A 249 0.93 25.30 -26.60
N GLU A 250 1.24 24.15 -26.02
CA GLU A 250 0.90 23.79 -24.65
C GLU A 250 1.97 24.23 -23.65
N GLN A 251 3.24 24.03 -24.00
CA GLN A 251 4.39 24.47 -23.23
C GLN A 251 5.48 24.95 -24.19
N ALA A 252 5.72 26.26 -24.19
CA ALA A 252 6.62 26.90 -25.14
C ALA A 252 8.04 26.33 -25.10
N MET A 253 8.52 25.98 -23.91
CA MET A 253 9.84 25.41 -23.69
C MET A 253 9.77 24.39 -22.54
N ILE A 254 10.37 23.23 -22.76
CA ILE A 254 10.67 22.23 -21.74
C ILE A 254 12.16 22.34 -21.44
N ARG A 255 12.50 22.74 -20.22
CA ARG A 255 13.88 22.89 -19.73
C ARG A 255 14.36 21.62 -19.09
N ASP A 256 13.49 21.00 -18.28
CA ASP A 256 13.81 19.84 -17.48
C ASP A 256 12.73 18.78 -17.63
N ILE A 257 13.15 17.52 -17.67
CA ILE A 257 12.25 16.36 -17.72
C ILE A 257 12.66 15.39 -16.61
N GLU A 258 11.71 15.07 -15.74
CA GLU A 258 11.87 14.05 -14.69
C GLU A 258 10.89 12.91 -14.96
N ILE A 259 11.37 11.68 -14.87
CA ILE A 259 10.57 10.46 -14.96
C ILE A 259 10.36 9.93 -13.55
N CYS A 260 9.11 9.72 -13.17
CA CYS A 260 8.72 9.26 -11.84
C CYS A 260 7.74 8.09 -11.95
N PHE A 261 7.95 7.03 -11.18
CA PHE A 261 7.10 5.83 -11.19
C PHE A 261 7.27 5.04 -9.89
N GLU A 262 6.36 4.11 -9.62
CA GLU A 262 6.52 3.14 -8.53
C GLU A 262 6.94 1.78 -9.10
N ALA A 263 7.99 1.18 -8.54
CA ALA A 263 8.48 -0.13 -8.97
C ALA A 263 8.97 -1.02 -7.83
N GLY A 264 8.78 -2.34 -7.97
CA GLY A 264 9.27 -3.37 -7.04
C GLY A 264 10.07 -4.46 -7.74
N ALA A 265 10.89 -5.20 -6.99
CA ALA A 265 11.75 -6.27 -7.48
C ALA A 265 11.00 -7.61 -7.67
N LYS A 266 10.40 -7.84 -8.84
CA LYS A 266 9.46 -8.96 -9.00
C LYS A 266 10.10 -10.34 -8.97
N ARG A 267 9.96 -11.05 -7.84
CA ARG A 267 10.29 -12.48 -7.73
C ARG A 267 9.36 -13.33 -8.61
N LEU A 268 9.94 -14.26 -9.36
CA LEU A 268 9.20 -15.32 -10.04
C LEU A 268 8.92 -16.45 -9.06
N LEU A 269 7.64 -16.79 -8.92
CA LEU A 269 7.18 -17.92 -8.12
C LEU A 269 6.92 -19.13 -9.01
N ALA A 270 6.95 -20.34 -8.44
CA ALA A 270 6.62 -21.57 -9.14
C ALA A 270 5.31 -21.48 -9.95
N ARG A 271 4.25 -20.83 -9.43
CA ARG A 271 3.00 -20.64 -10.20
C ARG A 271 3.16 -19.83 -11.48
N ASN A 272 4.13 -18.91 -11.55
CA ASN A 272 4.34 -18.07 -12.72
C ASN A 272 5.04 -18.83 -13.85
N ILE A 273 5.75 -19.92 -13.51
CA ILE A 273 6.52 -20.74 -14.45
C ILE A 273 5.75 -22.01 -14.80
N GLU A 274 5.24 -22.71 -13.78
CA GLU A 274 4.64 -24.04 -13.89
C GLU A 274 3.10 -24.03 -13.83
N GLY A 275 2.50 -22.92 -13.42
CA GLY A 275 1.05 -22.76 -13.23
C GLY A 275 0.61 -22.95 -11.77
N ALA A 276 -0.46 -22.24 -11.39
CA ALA A 276 -1.01 -22.31 -10.04
C ALA A 276 -1.64 -23.67 -9.73
N ARG A 277 -1.63 -24.05 -8.45
CA ARG A 277 -2.28 -25.28 -7.96
C ARG A 277 -3.33 -24.89 -6.92
N HIS A 278 -4.54 -25.41 -7.11
CA HIS A 278 -5.64 -25.21 -6.18
C HIS A 278 -5.78 -26.43 -5.27
N HIS A 279 -5.80 -26.18 -3.97
CA HIS A 279 -6.12 -27.21 -2.98
C HIS A 279 -7.58 -27.08 -2.56
N SER A 280 -8.31 -28.18 -2.62
CA SER A 280 -9.69 -28.21 -2.13
C SER A 280 -9.70 -28.24 -0.60
N HIS A 281 -10.52 -27.39 0.01
CA HIS A 281 -10.76 -27.34 1.46
C HIS A 281 -11.56 -28.58 1.91
N GLY A 282 -10.90 -29.74 2.00
CA GLY A 282 -11.46 -31.01 2.46
C GLY A 282 -10.72 -31.58 3.67
N ILE A 283 -11.21 -32.70 4.22
CA ILE A 283 -10.62 -33.37 5.40
C ILE A 283 -9.14 -33.74 5.22
N HIS A 284 -8.66 -33.80 3.98
CA HIS A 284 -7.26 -34.06 3.63
C HIS A 284 -6.30 -32.97 4.15
N PHE A 285 -6.78 -31.75 4.42
CA PHE A 285 -5.97 -30.69 5.01
C PHE A 285 -5.47 -31.04 6.42
N MET A 286 -6.24 -31.85 7.17
CA MET A 286 -5.87 -32.33 8.51
C MET A 286 -4.77 -33.41 8.48
N HIS A 287 -4.38 -33.91 7.30
CA HIS A 287 -3.30 -34.88 7.13
C HIS A 287 -1.93 -34.22 6.85
N GLY A 288 -1.88 -32.88 6.91
CA GLY A 288 -0.73 -32.06 6.51
C GLY A 288 -0.90 -31.60 5.07
N ALA A 289 -0.94 -30.28 4.85
CA ALA A 289 -0.88 -29.71 3.51
C ALA A 289 0.58 -29.51 3.07
N SER A 290 0.82 -29.47 1.76
CA SER A 290 2.15 -29.09 1.25
C SER A 290 2.44 -27.63 1.59
N ALA A 291 3.66 -27.34 2.04
CA ALA A 291 4.13 -25.99 2.30
C ALA A 291 4.53 -25.23 1.03
N ASP A 292 4.19 -25.74 -0.17
CA ASP A 292 4.57 -25.15 -1.46
C ASP A 292 3.71 -23.92 -1.80
N VAL A 293 3.84 -22.87 -0.98
CA VAL A 293 3.07 -21.62 -1.10
C VAL A 293 3.23 -20.94 -2.46
N GLU A 294 4.36 -21.13 -3.13
CA GLU A 294 4.61 -20.55 -4.46
C GLU A 294 3.59 -20.99 -5.52
N TYR A 295 2.89 -22.12 -5.33
CA TYR A 295 1.82 -22.55 -6.25
C TYR A 295 0.46 -21.95 -5.93
N ASN A 296 0.25 -21.42 -4.72
CA ASN A 296 -1.03 -20.85 -4.33
C ASN A 296 -1.25 -19.54 -5.12
N PRO A 297 -2.42 -19.36 -5.77
CA PRO A 297 -2.74 -18.16 -6.56
C PRO A 297 -2.67 -16.85 -5.76
N SER A 298 -3.05 -16.89 -4.49
CA SER A 298 -3.14 -15.74 -3.57
C SER A 298 -1.81 -15.36 -2.95
N THR A 299 -0.80 -16.25 -3.01
CA THR A 299 0.49 -16.00 -2.35
C THR A 299 1.18 -14.79 -2.94
N TYR A 300 1.44 -13.82 -2.11
CA TYR A 300 2.32 -12.71 -2.42
C TYR A 300 3.06 -12.44 -1.13
N TYR A 301 4.31 -12.91 -1.07
CA TYR A 301 5.04 -13.04 0.18
C TYR A 301 4.88 -11.80 1.04
N MET A 302 4.33 -12.01 2.25
CA MET A 302 4.22 -10.93 3.20
C MET A 302 5.62 -10.38 3.50
N THR A 303 5.75 -9.07 3.66
CA THR A 303 7.03 -8.42 3.94
C THR A 303 7.66 -8.98 5.23
N ASP A 304 8.94 -9.35 5.17
CA ASP A 304 9.71 -9.84 6.31
C ASP A 304 11.23 -9.52 6.19
N GLU A 305 12.08 -10.39 6.72
CA GLU A 305 13.55 -10.29 6.65
C GLU A 305 14.14 -10.86 5.34
N GLU A 306 13.41 -11.73 4.62
CA GLU A 306 13.82 -12.27 3.33
C GLU A 306 13.47 -11.29 2.21
N VAL A 307 14.51 -10.78 1.55
CA VAL A 307 14.35 -9.80 0.47
C VAL A 307 14.78 -10.37 -0.87
N HIS A 308 14.12 -9.96 -1.93
CA HIS A 308 14.49 -10.29 -3.30
C HIS A 308 14.87 -9.03 -4.06
N GLU A 309 16.17 -8.81 -4.31
CA GLU A 309 16.63 -7.60 -4.98
C GLU A 309 16.47 -7.66 -6.52
N SER A 310 16.32 -6.48 -7.12
CA SER A 310 16.34 -6.29 -8.57
C SER A 310 17.12 -5.05 -8.96
N ARG A 311 17.72 -5.07 -10.15
CA ARG A 311 18.42 -3.92 -10.73
C ARG A 311 17.66 -3.41 -11.93
N VAL A 312 17.19 -2.17 -11.81
CA VAL A 312 16.38 -1.52 -12.83
C VAL A 312 17.11 -0.34 -13.44
N SER A 313 17.11 -0.26 -14.77
CA SER A 313 17.71 0.84 -15.52
C SER A 313 16.65 1.59 -16.33
N VAL A 314 16.83 2.92 -16.42
CA VAL A 314 15.91 3.83 -17.12
C VAL A 314 16.61 4.39 -18.36
N TRP A 315 15.96 4.25 -19.51
CA TRP A 315 16.52 4.65 -20.81
C TRP A 315 15.57 5.57 -21.57
N VAL A 316 16.15 6.53 -22.28
CA VAL A 316 15.44 7.49 -23.13
C VAL A 316 16.13 7.55 -24.48
N ASP A 317 15.43 7.19 -25.56
CA ASP A 317 15.97 7.14 -26.94
C ASP A 317 17.36 6.44 -26.98
N ASP A 318 17.44 5.21 -26.46
CA ASP A 318 18.65 4.39 -26.34
C ASP A 318 19.77 4.92 -25.43
N VAL A 319 19.54 6.02 -24.70
CA VAL A 319 20.49 6.56 -23.71
C VAL A 319 20.05 6.17 -22.30
N LYS A 320 20.91 5.45 -21.57
CA LYS A 320 20.70 5.19 -20.13
C LYS A 320 20.81 6.49 -19.34
N ILE A 321 19.74 6.88 -18.68
CA ILE A 321 19.67 8.11 -17.86
C ILE A 321 19.75 7.83 -16.36
N GLY A 322 19.49 6.60 -15.94
CA GLY A 322 19.51 6.21 -14.53
C GLY A 322 19.58 4.70 -14.31
N GLU A 323 19.93 4.34 -13.08
CA GLU A 323 19.88 2.98 -12.56
C GLU A 323 19.50 3.05 -11.08
N MET A 324 18.74 2.07 -10.61
CA MET A 324 18.30 1.91 -9.23
C MET A 324 18.32 0.44 -8.85
N VAL A 325 18.60 0.19 -7.58
CA VAL A 325 18.44 -1.13 -6.98
C VAL A 325 17.14 -1.10 -6.19
N LEU A 326 16.21 -1.98 -6.56
CA LEU A 326 14.97 -2.21 -5.83
C LEU A 326 15.29 -3.29 -4.80
N ALA A 327 15.12 -2.96 -3.52
CA ALA A 327 15.49 -3.87 -2.43
C ALA A 327 14.58 -5.10 -2.36
N ASP A 328 13.31 -4.94 -2.72
CA ASP A 328 12.30 -5.98 -2.64
C ASP A 328 11.05 -5.65 -3.50
N ASP A 329 10.04 -6.52 -3.49
CA ASP A 329 8.69 -6.27 -3.99
C ASP A 329 7.67 -6.57 -2.89
N PRO A 330 7.63 -5.73 -1.84
CA PRO A 330 6.99 -6.05 -0.56
C PRO A 330 5.46 -6.16 -0.65
N ALA A 331 4.86 -6.85 0.32
CA ALA A 331 3.43 -6.82 0.58
C ALA A 331 3.09 -6.73 2.07
N ASP A 332 2.51 -5.61 2.46
CA ASP A 332 2.02 -5.34 3.81
C ASP A 332 0.97 -4.21 3.78
N SER A 333 0.58 -3.66 4.93
CA SER A 333 -0.45 -2.61 5.01
C SER A 333 -0.13 -1.35 4.20
N ARG A 334 1.13 -1.13 3.81
CA ARG A 334 1.58 0.00 2.96
C ARG A 334 1.12 -0.10 1.51
N GLY A 335 0.77 -1.28 1.01
CA GLY A 335 0.14 -1.46 -0.30
C GLY A 335 -1.36 -1.12 -0.29
N ILE A 336 -1.68 0.08 0.19
CA ILE A 336 -3.06 0.57 0.40
C ILE A 336 -3.87 0.47 -0.89
N LEU A 337 -3.30 0.88 -2.02
CA LEU A 337 -4.03 0.90 -3.30
C LEU A 337 -4.21 -0.51 -3.85
N SER A 338 -3.21 -1.38 -3.70
CA SER A 338 -3.34 -2.79 -4.07
C SER A 338 -4.44 -3.49 -3.28
N TRP A 339 -4.64 -3.15 -2.00
CA TRP A 339 -5.79 -3.63 -1.21
C TRP A 339 -7.11 -2.99 -1.63
N HIS A 340 -7.13 -1.67 -1.75
CA HIS A 340 -8.34 -0.89 -2.01
C HIS A 340 -8.98 -1.23 -3.38
N TYR A 341 -8.16 -1.57 -4.37
CA TYR A 341 -8.60 -1.86 -5.74
C TYR A 341 -8.68 -3.35 -6.10
N GLN A 342 -8.74 -4.24 -5.09
CA GLN A 342 -9.00 -5.66 -5.34
C GLN A 342 -10.30 -5.83 -6.16
N PRO A 343 -10.26 -6.52 -7.32
CA PRO A 343 -11.40 -6.60 -8.23
C PRO A 343 -12.53 -7.48 -7.69
N VAL A 344 -12.18 -8.46 -6.85
CA VAL A 344 -13.06 -9.52 -6.38
C VAL A 344 -12.78 -9.73 -4.89
N HIS A 345 -13.79 -9.58 -4.05
CA HIS A 345 -13.62 -9.59 -2.59
C HIS A 345 -13.13 -10.91 -2.00
N ASN A 346 -13.32 -12.03 -2.69
CA ASN A 346 -12.89 -13.36 -2.25
C ASN A 346 -11.69 -13.91 -3.03
N LEU A 347 -10.97 -13.08 -3.79
CA LEU A 347 -9.74 -13.47 -4.46
C LEU A 347 -8.65 -12.43 -4.19
N LEU A 348 -7.49 -12.88 -3.72
CA LEU A 348 -6.34 -12.01 -3.53
C LEU A 348 -5.51 -11.97 -4.81
N GLU A 349 -5.61 -10.86 -5.54
CA GLU A 349 -4.77 -10.60 -6.70
C GLU A 349 -3.63 -9.66 -6.29
N GLU A 350 -2.49 -10.26 -5.94
CA GLU A 350 -1.28 -9.52 -5.52
C GLU A 350 -1.57 -8.46 -4.43
N ALA A 351 -2.47 -8.80 -3.51
CA ALA A 351 -2.98 -7.89 -2.49
C ALA A 351 -1.88 -7.42 -1.54
N GLY A 352 -1.98 -6.18 -1.08
CA GLY A 352 -0.98 -5.55 -0.21
C GLY A 352 0.36 -5.26 -0.86
N SER A 353 0.57 -5.65 -2.13
CA SER A 353 1.84 -5.41 -2.81
C SER A 353 2.09 -3.93 -3.10
N TYR A 354 3.34 -3.49 -3.00
CA TYR A 354 3.77 -2.14 -3.37
C TYR A 354 5.24 -2.11 -3.76
N GLY A 355 5.65 -0.98 -4.33
CA GLY A 355 7.02 -0.72 -4.75
C GLY A 355 7.60 0.53 -4.11
N TYR A 356 8.76 0.92 -4.61
CA TYR A 356 9.48 2.12 -4.21
C TYR A 356 9.24 3.24 -5.23
N LEU A 357 9.16 4.47 -4.74
CA LEU A 357 9.15 5.63 -5.61
C LEU A 357 10.50 5.78 -6.31
N CYS A 358 10.47 5.67 -7.62
CA CYS A 358 11.63 5.73 -8.50
C CYS A 358 11.64 7.05 -9.27
N GLN A 359 12.78 7.74 -9.29
CA GLN A 359 12.94 9.01 -9.99
C GLN A 359 14.21 9.01 -10.85
N ALA A 360 14.10 9.48 -12.08
CA ALA A 360 15.23 9.63 -12.99
C ALA A 360 15.17 10.97 -13.71
N GLN A 361 16.23 11.77 -13.56
CA GLN A 361 16.36 13.06 -14.21
C GLN A 361 16.93 12.88 -15.63
N VAL A 362 16.24 13.42 -16.64
CA VAL A 362 16.75 13.46 -18.00
C VAL A 362 17.90 14.48 -18.08
N PRO A 363 19.09 14.12 -18.59
CA PRO A 363 20.19 15.06 -18.74
C PRO A 363 19.81 16.23 -19.64
N GLY A 364 20.20 17.46 -19.28
CA GLY A 364 19.79 18.68 -20.01
C GLY A 364 20.11 18.68 -21.51
N ARG A 365 21.18 18.01 -21.94
CA ARG A 365 21.50 17.82 -23.38
C ARG A 365 20.40 17.05 -24.12
N LEU A 366 19.85 16.02 -23.49
CA LEU A 366 18.79 15.18 -24.05
C LEU A 366 17.45 15.92 -23.94
N ALA A 367 17.20 16.61 -22.82
CA ALA A 367 16.00 17.44 -22.66
C ALA A 367 15.87 18.50 -23.78
N ALA A 368 16.96 19.15 -24.20
CA ALA A 368 16.95 20.11 -25.32
C ALA A 368 16.67 19.47 -26.70
N GLU A 369 17.01 18.20 -26.88
CA GLU A 369 16.62 17.42 -28.07
C GLU A 369 15.13 17.05 -28.02
N LEU A 370 14.66 16.62 -26.86
CA LEU A 370 13.27 16.25 -26.62
C LEU A 370 12.31 17.44 -26.66
N ASP A 371 12.76 18.63 -26.26
CA ASP A 371 12.00 19.88 -26.42
C ASP A 371 11.72 20.18 -27.91
N ARG A 372 12.62 19.80 -28.81
CA ARG A 372 12.42 19.96 -30.25
C ARG A 372 11.58 18.82 -30.85
N LYS A 373 11.84 17.58 -30.45
CA LYS A 373 11.19 16.36 -30.97
C LYS A 373 9.76 16.16 -30.44
N ARG A 374 9.51 16.62 -29.21
CA ARG A 374 8.27 16.44 -28.44
C ARG A 374 7.82 14.98 -28.25
N SER A 375 8.70 14.01 -28.45
CA SER A 375 8.41 12.60 -28.20
C SER A 375 9.70 11.81 -28.00
N PHE A 376 9.62 10.67 -27.32
CA PHE A 376 10.74 9.75 -27.13
C PHE A 376 10.27 8.35 -26.76
N GLN A 377 11.19 7.39 -26.82
CA GLN A 377 10.98 6.07 -26.25
C GLN A 377 11.56 5.98 -24.84
N LEU A 378 10.72 5.61 -23.89
CA LEU A 378 11.11 5.28 -22.53
C LEU A 378 11.23 3.76 -22.41
N GLU A 379 12.38 3.28 -21.95
CA GLU A 379 12.52 1.87 -21.55
C GLU A 379 12.83 1.76 -20.07
N LEU A 380 12.08 0.88 -19.40
CA LEU A 380 12.34 0.42 -18.04
C LEU A 380 12.82 -1.01 -18.14
N ARG A 381 14.09 -1.25 -17.82
CA ARG A 381 14.73 -2.57 -17.97
C ARG A 381 15.06 -3.17 -16.62
N ALA A 382 14.70 -4.42 -16.39
CA ALA A 382 15.25 -5.22 -15.31
C ALA A 382 16.46 -5.97 -15.86
N GLU A 383 17.65 -5.64 -15.35
CA GLU A 383 18.90 -6.31 -15.72
C GLU A 383 19.04 -7.67 -15.01
N GLU A 384 18.40 -7.80 -13.84
CA GLU A 384 18.29 -9.02 -13.04
C GLU A 384 17.09 -8.87 -12.09
N GLY A 385 16.61 -9.97 -11.51
CA GLY A 385 15.63 -9.93 -10.42
C GLY A 385 14.17 -9.62 -10.79
N GLY A 386 13.86 -9.11 -11.98
CA GLY A 386 12.47 -8.80 -12.39
C GLY A 386 11.96 -7.43 -11.94
N ILE A 387 10.83 -6.99 -12.46
CA ILE A 387 10.24 -5.69 -12.15
C ILE A 387 8.71 -5.76 -12.09
N SER A 388 8.15 -5.19 -11.04
CA SER A 388 6.74 -4.83 -10.92
C SER A 388 6.63 -3.32 -11.16
N LEU A 389 5.72 -2.88 -12.02
CA LEU A 389 5.35 -1.47 -12.16
C LEU A 389 3.94 -1.27 -11.61
N TYR A 390 3.80 -0.31 -10.71
CA TYR A 390 2.54 0.02 -10.05
C TYR A 390 1.98 1.31 -10.65
N GLY A 391 0.74 1.24 -11.10
CA GLY A 391 -0.02 2.36 -11.64
C GLY A 391 -0.92 3.00 -10.58
N ARG A 392 -1.72 3.99 -11.01
CA ARG A 392 -2.50 4.88 -10.11
C ARG A 392 -3.39 4.18 -9.09
N ASN A 393 -3.83 2.96 -9.40
CA ASN A 393 -4.75 2.15 -8.58
C ASN A 393 -4.05 0.90 -7.99
N ALA A 394 -2.73 0.88 -7.90
CA ALA A 394 -1.96 -0.20 -7.27
C ALA A 394 -0.81 0.38 -6.45
N GLY A 395 -0.28 -0.38 -5.51
CA GLY A 395 0.89 0.00 -4.72
C GLY A 395 0.60 0.99 -3.60
N ARG A 396 1.56 1.88 -3.35
CA ARG A 396 1.54 2.90 -2.30
C ARG A 396 1.24 4.30 -2.84
N TYR A 397 1.68 4.60 -4.05
CA TYR A 397 1.65 5.95 -4.60
C TYR A 397 0.52 6.09 -5.63
N PRO A 398 -0.30 7.16 -5.54
CA PRO A 398 -1.41 7.40 -6.46
C PRO A 398 -0.89 7.99 -7.79
N LEU A 399 -0.04 7.27 -8.52
CA LEU A 399 0.54 7.71 -9.78
C LEU A 399 0.68 6.55 -10.77
N ASP A 400 0.56 6.86 -12.06
CA ASP A 400 1.11 5.99 -13.10
C ASP A 400 2.57 6.36 -13.39
N LEU A 401 3.12 5.95 -14.54
CA LEU A 401 4.39 6.51 -15.01
C LEU A 401 4.18 8.00 -15.32
N LEU A 402 4.89 8.86 -14.61
CA LEU A 402 4.81 10.30 -14.79
C LEU A 402 6.05 10.82 -15.50
N VAL A 403 5.83 11.69 -16.48
CA VAL A 403 6.87 12.49 -17.13
C VAL A 403 6.59 13.96 -16.83
N ARG A 404 7.35 14.53 -15.89
CA ARG A 404 7.20 15.90 -15.40
C ARG A 404 8.08 16.82 -16.23
N CYS A 405 7.47 17.77 -16.92
CA CYS A 405 8.12 18.70 -17.84
C CYS A 405 8.08 20.12 -17.26
N ARG A 406 9.23 20.67 -16.87
CA ARG A 406 9.34 22.03 -16.32
C ARG A 406 9.89 23.01 -17.32
#